data_AF-A0A1V3XEK6-F1
#
_entry.id   AF-A0A1V3XEK6-F1
#
_cell.length_a   1.000
_cell.length_b   1.000
_cell.length_c   1.000
_cell.angle_alpha   90.00
_cell.angle_beta   90.00
_cell.angle_gamma   90.00
#
_symmetry.space_group_name_H-M   'P 1'
#
loop_
_entity.id
_entity.type
_entity.pdbx_description
1 polymer ?
#
loop_
_entity_poly.entity_id
_entity_poly.type
_entity_poly.pdbx_seq_one_letter_code
_entity_poly.pdbx_strand_id
1 'polypeptide(L)'
;MTNVDAAGVDADLDVLDEHGTVLVAVRGLRLGTGVSELGNRDRVLGERLLSIEWQQRELPELDFADAGTWLLVSTTDVADLLATELTDSLKSHGAQCATMSWPEHTDHAGAAERLRNQLNAGGFHNVVILTAPDNGDRDEKSAVRGVECVRHLVRITRELPEIMGEAPRLHVVTRNAQTVLAADSPNLEQAGLRGLLRVVGAEHPHLHTTHIDVDEHTQAEHIARQLLSGSEEDETAWRNDEWHTARLSPAPLLPEERKTTVVNHESAGMRLQIRTPGDLQTMEFVAFDRVTPGPGEIEVAVTASSINFADVLVTFGRYNSPDGRMPELGTDFAGVVTAVGPDVTTHKVGDHVGGMSPHGCWATFVTCDANLATPIPQGLTDAQAAAVTTAHATAWYGLHDLARIKAGDKVLIHSGTGGVGQAAIAIARAAGAEIYATAGSPSAGNC
;
A
#
# COMPACT_ATOMS: atom_id res chain seq x y z
N MET A 1 36.76 -12.59 -23.86
CA MET A 1 36.17 -13.85 -23.33
C MET A 1 34.95 -13.45 -22.53
N THR A 2 33.74 -13.79 -22.97
CA THR A 2 32.52 -13.26 -22.34
C THR A 2 32.23 -14.01 -21.04
N ASN A 3 32.13 -13.29 -19.93
CA ASN A 3 31.75 -13.85 -18.63
C ASN A 3 30.44 -13.18 -18.16
N VAL A 4 29.54 -13.97 -17.60
CA VAL A 4 28.22 -13.51 -17.14
C VAL A 4 28.04 -13.95 -15.70
N ASP A 5 27.77 -12.99 -14.81
CA ASP A 5 27.41 -13.24 -13.42
C ASP A 5 26.20 -12.40 -12.98
N ALA A 6 25.81 -12.51 -11.70
CA ALA A 6 24.68 -11.78 -11.15
C ALA A 6 24.89 -10.25 -11.08
N ALA A 7 26.13 -9.77 -11.16
CA ALA A 7 26.50 -8.36 -11.12
C ALA A 7 26.59 -7.73 -12.52
N GLY A 8 26.67 -8.53 -13.59
CA GLY A 8 26.65 -8.04 -14.96
C GLY A 8 27.30 -8.95 -16.00
N VAL A 9 27.60 -8.37 -17.15
CA VAL A 9 28.29 -9.02 -18.27
C VAL A 9 29.64 -8.35 -18.48
N ASP A 10 30.70 -9.16 -18.47
CA ASP A 10 32.04 -8.76 -18.91
C ASP A 10 32.28 -9.24 -20.34
N ALA A 11 32.70 -8.35 -21.22
CA ALA A 11 32.94 -8.65 -22.63
C ALA A 11 34.15 -7.89 -23.19
N ASP A 12 34.73 -8.47 -24.24
CA ASP A 12 35.66 -7.78 -25.12
C ASP A 12 34.99 -7.67 -26.48
N LEU A 13 34.98 -6.49 -27.09
CA LEU A 13 34.38 -6.25 -28.40
C LEU A 13 35.44 -5.80 -29.38
N ASP A 14 35.43 -6.40 -30.57
CA ASP A 14 36.19 -5.95 -31.73
C ASP A 14 35.20 -5.50 -32.81
N VAL A 15 35.29 -4.24 -33.20
CA VAL A 15 34.57 -3.68 -34.36
C VAL A 15 35.49 -3.84 -35.56
N LEU A 16 35.03 -4.56 -36.58
CA LEU A 16 35.82 -4.91 -37.76
C LEU A 16 35.27 -4.19 -39.01
N ASP A 17 36.15 -3.94 -39.99
CA ASP A 17 35.73 -3.55 -41.34
C ASP A 17 35.27 -4.77 -42.17
N GLU A 18 34.87 -4.52 -43.42
CA GLU A 18 34.46 -5.57 -44.37
C GLU A 18 35.58 -6.56 -44.75
N HIS A 19 36.84 -6.22 -44.43
CA HIS A 19 38.02 -7.04 -44.67
C HIS A 19 38.48 -7.81 -43.42
N GLY A 20 37.77 -7.69 -42.30
CA GLY A 20 38.14 -8.33 -41.04
C GLY A 20 39.27 -7.62 -40.29
N THR A 21 39.60 -6.38 -40.66
CA THR A 21 40.56 -5.54 -39.92
C THR A 21 39.85 -4.95 -38.70
N VAL A 22 40.44 -5.11 -37.51
CA VAL A 22 39.89 -4.50 -36.28
C VAL A 22 40.07 -2.97 -36.37
N LEU A 23 38.96 -2.26 -36.44
CA LEU A 23 38.88 -0.80 -36.43
C LEU A 23 38.90 -0.25 -35.00
N VAL A 24 38.20 -0.92 -34.08
CA VAL A 24 38.12 -0.53 -32.66
C VAL A 24 38.10 -1.79 -31.79
N ALA A 25 38.97 -1.84 -30.79
CA ALA A 25 38.97 -2.90 -29.77
C ALA A 25 38.58 -2.29 -28.41
N VAL A 26 37.45 -2.72 -27.86
CA VAL A 26 37.02 -2.42 -26.50
C VAL A 26 37.34 -3.64 -25.65
N ARG A 27 38.27 -3.50 -24.70
CA ARG A 27 38.67 -4.58 -23.80
C ARG A 27 38.16 -4.30 -22.39
N GLY A 28 37.65 -5.33 -21.71
CA GLY A 28 37.12 -5.21 -20.35
C GLY A 28 35.85 -4.36 -20.27
N LEU A 29 34.96 -4.43 -21.27
CA LEU A 29 33.64 -3.82 -21.18
C LEU A 29 32.85 -4.53 -20.08
N ARG A 30 32.42 -3.77 -19.06
CA ARG A 30 31.56 -4.27 -17.99
C ARG A 30 30.19 -3.61 -18.07
N LEU A 31 29.16 -4.42 -18.21
CA LEU A 31 27.76 -4.01 -18.31
C LEU A 31 27.02 -4.49 -17.06
N GLY A 32 26.82 -3.61 -16.09
CA GLY A 32 26.00 -3.90 -14.91
C GLY A 32 24.52 -3.59 -15.15
N THR A 33 23.63 -4.17 -14.34
CA THR A 33 22.18 -3.91 -14.45
C THR A 33 21.75 -2.59 -13.82
N GLY A 34 22.60 -1.92 -13.01
CA GLY A 34 22.32 -0.64 -12.34
C GLY A 34 21.17 -0.69 -11.31
N VAL A 35 20.31 -1.70 -11.39
CA VAL A 35 19.21 -2.01 -10.50
C VAL A 35 19.72 -3.07 -9.52
N SER A 36 19.68 -2.74 -8.23
CA SER A 36 19.99 -3.70 -7.18
C SER A 36 19.07 -4.93 -7.28
N GLU A 37 19.53 -6.09 -6.81
CA GLU A 37 18.65 -7.28 -6.73
C GLU A 37 17.35 -6.97 -5.98
N LEU A 38 17.42 -6.12 -4.94
CA LEU A 38 16.25 -5.62 -4.20
C LEU A 38 15.29 -4.84 -5.13
N GLY A 39 15.81 -3.87 -5.89
CA GLY A 39 14.98 -3.09 -6.82
C GLY A 39 14.36 -3.94 -7.93
N ASN A 40 15.04 -5.00 -8.38
CA ASN A 40 14.46 -5.95 -9.33
C ASN A 40 13.35 -6.78 -8.67
N ARG A 41 13.54 -7.22 -7.42
CA ARG A 41 12.51 -7.95 -6.67
C ARG A 41 11.26 -7.09 -6.45
N ASP A 42 11.42 -5.82 -6.09
CA ASP A 42 10.30 -4.90 -5.88
C ASP A 42 9.52 -4.65 -7.18
N ARG A 43 10.23 -4.45 -8.30
CA ARG A 43 9.59 -4.31 -9.62
C ARG A 43 8.81 -5.56 -10.00
N VAL A 44 9.42 -6.74 -9.88
CA VAL A 44 8.79 -8.02 -10.22
C VAL A 44 7.57 -8.26 -9.32
N LEU A 45 7.66 -7.93 -8.03
CA LEU A 45 6.53 -8.02 -7.12
C LEU A 45 5.38 -7.11 -7.58
N GLY A 46 5.66 -5.83 -7.87
CA GLY A 46 4.64 -4.88 -8.34
C GLY A 46 3.94 -5.32 -9.64
N GLU A 47 4.66 -5.99 -10.55
CA GLU A 47 4.11 -6.54 -11.80
C GLU A 47 3.27 -7.82 -11.61
N ARG A 48 3.31 -8.45 -10.42
CA ARG A 48 2.66 -9.74 -10.15
C ARG A 48 1.43 -9.63 -9.25
N LEU A 49 1.27 -8.52 -8.54
CA LEU A 49 0.11 -8.28 -7.70
C LEU A 49 -1.08 -7.84 -8.56
N LEU A 50 -2.22 -8.48 -8.32
CA LEU A 50 -3.49 -8.20 -8.98
C LEU A 50 -4.56 -7.95 -7.93
N SER A 51 -5.46 -7.03 -8.20
CA SER A 51 -6.65 -6.79 -7.40
C SER A 51 -7.88 -6.67 -8.30
N ILE A 52 -9.07 -6.76 -7.71
CA ILE A 52 -10.31 -6.40 -8.40
C ILE A 52 -10.65 -4.97 -8.03
N GLU A 53 -10.78 -4.13 -9.05
CA GLU A 53 -11.30 -2.78 -8.95
C GLU A 53 -12.77 -2.74 -9.39
N TRP A 54 -13.57 -1.99 -8.65
CA TRP A 54 -14.97 -1.73 -8.98
C TRP A 54 -15.09 -0.34 -9.61
N GLN A 55 -15.52 -0.31 -10.87
CA GLN A 55 -15.69 0.94 -11.61
C GLN A 55 -17.17 1.27 -11.69
N GLN A 56 -17.56 2.45 -11.20
CA GLN A 56 -18.90 2.99 -11.42
C GLN A 56 -19.07 3.30 -12.91
N ARG A 57 -20.15 2.80 -13.51
CA ARG A 57 -20.45 2.96 -14.93
C ARG A 57 -21.94 3.19 -15.15
N GLU A 58 -22.26 3.74 -16.32
CA GLU A 58 -23.65 3.80 -16.78
C GLU A 58 -24.02 2.53 -17.53
N LEU A 59 -25.23 2.05 -17.28
CA LEU A 59 -25.77 0.88 -17.96
C LEU A 59 -26.02 1.21 -19.44
N PRO A 60 -25.76 0.28 -20.39
CA PRO A 60 -26.12 0.47 -21.79
C PRO A 60 -27.61 0.80 -21.99
N GLU A 61 -27.91 1.58 -23.03
CA GLU A 61 -29.31 1.87 -23.41
C GLU A 61 -30.03 0.58 -23.84
N LEU A 62 -31.30 0.46 -23.46
CA LEU A 62 -32.13 -0.68 -23.83
C LEU A 62 -32.49 -0.64 -25.32
N ASP A 63 -32.16 -1.69 -26.06
CA ASP A 63 -32.65 -1.88 -27.42
C ASP A 63 -33.99 -2.63 -27.36
N PHE A 64 -35.10 -1.93 -27.60
CA PHE A 64 -36.48 -2.39 -27.34
C PHE A 64 -37.01 -3.48 -28.30
N ALA A 65 -36.14 -4.27 -28.95
CA ALA A 65 -36.55 -5.14 -30.05
C ALA A 65 -37.23 -6.44 -29.60
N ASP A 66 -36.84 -7.04 -28.46
CA ASP A 66 -37.47 -8.22 -27.86
C ASP A 66 -37.01 -8.40 -26.40
N ALA A 67 -37.92 -8.32 -25.44
CA ALA A 67 -37.59 -8.48 -24.01
C ALA A 67 -37.37 -9.94 -23.60
N GLY A 68 -37.70 -10.91 -24.46
CA GLY A 68 -37.41 -12.33 -24.26
C GLY A 68 -38.22 -13.01 -23.15
N THR A 69 -37.88 -14.28 -22.93
CA THR A 69 -38.51 -15.20 -21.98
C THR A 69 -37.57 -15.53 -20.82
N TRP A 70 -38.05 -15.38 -19.59
CA TRP A 70 -37.25 -15.44 -18.37
C TRP A 70 -37.80 -16.47 -17.39
N LEU A 71 -36.90 -17.25 -16.79
CA LEU A 71 -37.23 -18.11 -15.65
C LEU A 71 -36.53 -17.59 -14.39
N LEU A 72 -37.30 -17.13 -13.41
CA LEU A 72 -36.79 -16.75 -12.10
C LEU A 72 -36.85 -17.94 -11.12
N VAL A 73 -35.69 -18.33 -10.59
CA VAL A 73 -35.55 -19.38 -9.58
C VAL A 73 -35.20 -18.71 -8.25
N SER A 74 -36.15 -18.68 -7.32
CA SER A 74 -35.88 -18.24 -5.94
C SER A 74 -35.31 -19.39 -5.12
N THR A 75 -34.22 -19.15 -4.37
CA THR A 75 -33.63 -20.16 -3.47
C THR A 75 -34.24 -20.17 -2.07
N THR A 76 -35.34 -19.44 -1.85
CA THR A 76 -36.07 -19.39 -0.57
C THR A 76 -37.53 -19.81 -0.73
N ASP A 77 -38.11 -20.36 0.33
CA ASP A 77 -39.54 -20.62 0.48
C ASP A 77 -40.31 -19.44 1.10
N VAL A 78 -39.59 -18.46 1.65
CA VAL A 78 -40.15 -17.24 2.21
C VAL A 78 -40.49 -16.25 1.10
N ALA A 79 -41.56 -15.47 1.30
CA ALA A 79 -41.91 -14.37 0.41
C ALA A 79 -40.75 -13.37 0.33
N ASP A 80 -40.19 -13.23 -0.87
CA ASP A 80 -39.10 -12.31 -1.17
C ASP A 80 -39.64 -11.14 -1.99
N LEU A 81 -39.58 -9.94 -1.41
CA LEU A 81 -40.07 -8.73 -2.05
C LEU A 81 -39.31 -8.45 -3.34
N LEU A 82 -37.97 -8.63 -3.33
CA LEU A 82 -37.13 -8.40 -4.51
C LEU A 82 -37.50 -9.34 -5.66
N ALA A 83 -37.78 -10.61 -5.37
CA ALA A 83 -38.21 -11.58 -6.37
C ALA A 83 -39.51 -11.15 -7.06
N THR A 84 -40.45 -10.64 -6.27
CA THR A 84 -41.77 -10.20 -6.72
C THR A 84 -41.65 -8.93 -7.58
N GLU A 85 -40.98 -7.91 -7.05
CA GLU A 85 -40.78 -6.63 -7.73
C GLU A 85 -39.93 -6.77 -9.00
N LEU A 86 -38.92 -7.64 -9.00
CA LEU A 86 -38.11 -7.92 -10.19
C LEU A 86 -38.94 -8.59 -11.28
N THR A 87 -39.79 -9.55 -10.90
CA THR A 87 -40.71 -10.21 -11.85
C THR A 87 -41.68 -9.21 -12.47
N ASP A 88 -42.25 -8.32 -11.65
CA ASP A 88 -43.20 -7.30 -12.11
C ASP A 88 -42.52 -6.25 -13.00
N SER A 89 -41.30 -5.86 -12.66
CA SER A 89 -40.50 -4.93 -13.47
C SER A 89 -40.09 -5.52 -14.82
N LEU A 90 -39.68 -6.80 -14.87
CA LEU A 90 -39.42 -7.47 -16.15
C LEU A 90 -40.69 -7.53 -17.02
N LYS A 91 -41.84 -7.88 -16.45
CA LYS A 91 -43.12 -7.92 -17.17
C LYS A 91 -43.57 -6.56 -17.66
N SER A 92 -43.34 -5.49 -16.90
CA SER A 92 -43.71 -4.12 -17.33
C SER A 92 -42.91 -3.67 -18.55
N HIS A 93 -41.72 -4.24 -18.76
CA HIS A 93 -40.88 -4.05 -19.95
C HIS A 93 -41.17 -5.06 -21.08
N GLY A 94 -42.25 -5.84 -20.97
CA GLY A 94 -42.72 -6.75 -22.02
C GLY A 94 -42.13 -8.16 -21.98
N ALA A 95 -41.32 -8.49 -20.96
CA ALA A 95 -40.74 -9.83 -20.82
C ALA A 95 -41.78 -10.88 -20.40
N GLN A 96 -41.64 -12.11 -20.91
CA GLN A 96 -42.44 -13.24 -20.48
C GLN A 96 -41.75 -13.98 -19.33
N CYS A 97 -42.24 -13.80 -18.10
CA CYS A 97 -41.59 -14.36 -16.91
C CYS A 97 -42.37 -15.54 -16.32
N ALA A 98 -41.68 -16.65 -16.08
CA ALA A 98 -42.13 -17.72 -15.20
C ALA A 98 -41.29 -17.71 -13.91
N THR A 99 -41.90 -18.13 -12.80
CA THR A 99 -41.21 -18.22 -11.51
C THR A 99 -41.27 -19.65 -10.97
N MET A 100 -40.21 -20.05 -10.28
CA MET A 100 -40.16 -21.28 -9.49
C MET A 100 -39.42 -21.03 -8.19
N SER A 101 -39.83 -21.75 -7.14
CA SER A 101 -39.10 -21.78 -5.87
C SER A 101 -38.38 -23.11 -5.77
N TRP A 102 -37.09 -23.04 -5.46
CA TRP A 102 -36.24 -24.17 -5.12
C TRP A 102 -35.47 -23.86 -3.84
N PRO A 103 -36.09 -24.05 -2.66
CA PRO A 103 -35.44 -23.81 -1.36
C PRO A 103 -34.35 -24.84 -1.05
N GLU A 104 -33.44 -24.50 -0.13
CA GLU A 104 -32.35 -25.39 0.30
C GLU A 104 -32.84 -26.70 0.93
N HIS A 105 -33.98 -26.67 1.64
CA HIS A 105 -34.54 -27.83 2.34
C HIS A 105 -35.78 -28.39 1.61
N THR A 106 -35.57 -28.91 0.40
CA THR A 106 -36.66 -29.47 -0.43
C THR A 106 -36.31 -30.84 -1.02
N ASP A 107 -37.28 -31.49 -1.66
CA ASP A 107 -37.01 -32.62 -2.54
C ASP A 107 -36.27 -32.13 -3.79
N HIS A 108 -34.92 -32.18 -3.75
CA HIS A 108 -34.08 -31.71 -4.83
C HIS A 108 -34.29 -32.49 -6.14
N ALA A 109 -34.64 -33.77 -6.08
CA ALA A 109 -34.85 -34.57 -7.29
C ALA A 109 -36.13 -34.13 -8.01
N GLY A 110 -37.24 -33.97 -7.27
CA GLY A 110 -38.48 -33.44 -7.81
C GLY A 110 -38.36 -31.99 -8.29
N ALA A 111 -37.57 -31.16 -7.60
CA ALA A 111 -37.31 -29.78 -8.02
C ALA A 111 -36.46 -29.70 -9.31
N ALA A 112 -35.44 -30.56 -9.45
CA ALA A 112 -34.66 -30.71 -10.68
C ALA A 112 -35.52 -31.13 -11.87
N GLU A 113 -36.41 -32.11 -11.66
CA GLU A 113 -37.35 -32.53 -12.70
C GLU A 113 -38.29 -31.41 -13.13
N ARG A 114 -38.81 -30.61 -12.18
CA ARG A 114 -39.63 -29.42 -12.50
C ARG A 114 -38.85 -28.38 -13.30
N LEU A 115 -37.61 -28.09 -12.91
CA LEU A 115 -36.74 -27.16 -13.65
C LEU A 115 -36.53 -27.64 -15.09
N ARG A 116 -36.12 -28.90 -15.29
CA ARG A 116 -35.93 -29.49 -16.63
C ARG A 116 -37.20 -29.45 -17.47
N ASN A 117 -38.36 -29.78 -16.87
CA ASN A 117 -39.63 -29.74 -17.57
C ASN A 117 -40.01 -28.31 -18.00
N GLN A 118 -39.77 -27.30 -17.16
CA GLN A 118 -40.01 -25.90 -17.52
C GLN A 118 -39.08 -25.44 -18.64
N LEU A 119 -37.79 -25.75 -18.56
CA LEU A 119 -36.80 -25.39 -19.57
C LEU A 119 -37.04 -26.08 -20.93
N ASN A 120 -37.52 -27.33 -20.92
CA ASN A 120 -37.86 -28.04 -22.16
C ASN A 120 -39.20 -27.59 -22.76
N ALA A 121 -40.14 -27.11 -21.94
CA ALA A 121 -41.49 -26.72 -22.38
C ALA A 121 -41.61 -25.25 -22.77
N GLY A 122 -40.87 -24.37 -22.08
CA GLY A 122 -40.77 -22.95 -22.39
C GLY A 122 -39.35 -22.68 -22.87
N GLY A 123 -39.18 -22.20 -24.10
CA GLY A 123 -37.89 -21.80 -24.66
C GLY A 123 -37.33 -20.57 -23.95
N PHE A 124 -37.00 -20.71 -22.66
CA PHE A 124 -36.42 -19.67 -21.83
C PHE A 124 -34.98 -19.43 -22.28
N HIS A 125 -34.70 -18.22 -22.74
CA HIS A 125 -33.35 -17.80 -23.13
C HIS A 125 -32.54 -17.26 -21.95
N ASN A 126 -33.20 -16.95 -20.83
CA ASN A 126 -32.56 -16.41 -19.63
C ASN A 126 -33.09 -17.08 -18.36
N VAL A 127 -32.18 -17.44 -17.46
CA VAL A 127 -32.47 -17.98 -16.13
C VAL A 127 -31.84 -17.07 -15.08
N VAL A 128 -32.64 -16.61 -14.12
CA VAL A 128 -32.19 -15.78 -13.00
C VAL A 128 -32.32 -16.59 -11.71
N ILE A 129 -31.20 -16.88 -11.05
CA ILE A 129 -31.19 -17.47 -9.71
C ILE A 129 -31.07 -16.33 -8.71
N LEU A 130 -32.12 -16.13 -7.92
CA LEU A 130 -32.14 -15.14 -6.85
C LEU A 130 -31.86 -15.82 -5.52
N THR A 131 -30.74 -15.48 -4.88
CA THR A 131 -30.39 -16.02 -3.58
C THR A 131 -31.31 -15.50 -2.48
N ALA A 132 -31.48 -16.31 -1.43
CA ALA A 132 -32.26 -15.96 -0.26
C ALA A 132 -31.83 -14.61 0.35
N PRO A 133 -32.78 -13.86 0.95
CA PRO A 133 -32.48 -12.67 1.74
C PRO A 133 -31.45 -12.94 2.84
N ASP A 134 -30.72 -11.91 3.25
CA ASP A 134 -29.87 -11.98 4.44
C ASP A 134 -30.74 -12.34 5.66
N ASN A 135 -30.30 -13.32 6.44
CA ASN A 135 -30.97 -13.71 7.68
C ASN A 135 -30.64 -12.75 8.84
N GLY A 136 -29.67 -11.84 8.65
CA GLY A 136 -29.25 -10.85 9.65
C GLY A 136 -28.40 -11.42 10.80
N ASP A 137 -28.19 -12.73 10.84
CA ASP A 137 -27.46 -13.45 11.89
C ASP A 137 -25.97 -13.56 11.53
N ARG A 138 -25.19 -12.61 12.05
CA ARG A 138 -23.71 -12.62 11.93
C ARG A 138 -23.10 -13.50 13.00
N ASP A 139 -23.37 -14.80 12.94
CA ASP A 139 -22.89 -15.80 13.89
C ASP A 139 -21.82 -16.73 13.29
N GLU A 140 -21.19 -17.57 14.12
CA GLU A 140 -20.19 -18.55 13.66
C GLU A 140 -20.75 -19.56 12.64
N LYS A 141 -22.07 -19.63 12.48
CA LYS A 141 -22.73 -20.52 11.52
C LYS A 141 -22.82 -19.93 10.11
N SER A 142 -22.50 -18.66 9.88
CA SER A 142 -22.49 -18.08 8.52
C SER A 142 -21.60 -18.88 7.56
N ALA A 143 -20.47 -19.39 8.04
CA ALA A 143 -19.60 -20.25 7.24
C ALA A 143 -20.27 -21.59 6.86
N VAL A 144 -21.05 -22.18 7.77
CA VAL A 144 -21.78 -23.43 7.52
C VAL A 144 -22.93 -23.20 6.53
N ARG A 145 -23.67 -22.10 6.68
CA ARG A 145 -24.73 -21.70 5.75
C ARG A 145 -24.17 -21.42 4.36
N GLY A 146 -23.02 -20.75 4.27
CA GLY A 146 -22.38 -20.52 2.98
C GLY A 146 -21.94 -21.80 2.24
N VAL A 147 -21.56 -22.86 2.96
CA VAL A 147 -21.34 -24.18 2.34
C VAL A 147 -22.64 -24.72 1.72
N GLU A 148 -23.78 -24.54 2.38
CA GLU A 148 -25.05 -24.99 1.84
C GLU A 148 -25.50 -24.12 0.65
N CYS A 149 -25.32 -22.81 0.69
CA CYS A 149 -25.59 -21.92 -0.45
C CYS A 149 -24.78 -22.36 -1.69
N VAL A 150 -23.49 -22.65 -1.53
CA VAL A 150 -22.64 -23.15 -2.63
C VAL A 150 -23.12 -24.49 -3.14
N ARG A 151 -23.41 -25.47 -2.26
CA ARG A 151 -23.94 -26.78 -2.67
C ARG A 151 -25.25 -26.64 -3.42
N HIS A 152 -26.12 -25.76 -2.96
CA HIS A 152 -27.42 -25.54 -3.56
C HIS A 152 -27.30 -24.92 -4.95
N LEU A 153 -26.43 -23.92 -5.11
CA LEU A 153 -26.16 -23.35 -6.42
C LEU A 153 -25.55 -24.37 -7.39
N VAL A 154 -24.66 -25.26 -6.92
CA VAL A 154 -24.16 -26.39 -7.72
C VAL A 154 -25.32 -27.31 -8.17
N ARG A 155 -26.27 -27.64 -7.29
CA ARG A 155 -27.42 -28.48 -7.66
C ARG A 155 -28.25 -27.85 -8.77
N ILE A 156 -28.54 -26.55 -8.68
CA ILE A 156 -29.34 -25.84 -9.69
C ILE A 156 -28.56 -25.72 -11.01
N THR A 157 -27.31 -25.27 -10.96
CA THR A 157 -26.50 -25.00 -12.16
C THR A 157 -26.18 -26.26 -12.96
N ARG A 158 -26.09 -27.45 -12.32
CA ARG A 158 -25.86 -28.72 -13.03
C ARG A 158 -27.00 -29.14 -13.95
N GLU A 159 -28.22 -28.66 -13.73
CA GLU A 159 -29.36 -28.99 -14.58
C GLU A 159 -29.41 -28.14 -15.87
N LEU A 160 -28.63 -27.04 -15.94
CA LEU A 160 -28.69 -26.09 -17.06
C LEU A 160 -27.93 -26.56 -18.32
N PRO A 161 -26.73 -27.17 -18.23
CA PRO A 161 -26.00 -27.66 -19.41
C PRO A 161 -26.64 -28.89 -20.08
N GLU A 162 -27.50 -29.64 -19.36
CA GLU A 162 -28.10 -30.89 -19.86
C GLU A 162 -29.34 -30.68 -20.74
N ILE A 163 -29.69 -29.43 -21.05
CA ILE A 163 -30.86 -29.07 -21.87
C ILE A 163 -30.59 -29.36 -23.35
N MET A 164 -31.59 -29.91 -24.05
CA MET A 164 -31.53 -30.05 -25.51
C MET A 164 -31.96 -28.74 -26.18
N GLY A 165 -31.01 -28.02 -26.79
CA GLY A 165 -31.29 -26.78 -27.52
C GLY A 165 -30.20 -25.72 -27.35
N GLU A 166 -30.59 -24.45 -27.51
CA GLU A 166 -29.75 -23.31 -27.16
C GLU A 166 -29.77 -23.13 -25.63
N ALA A 167 -28.59 -23.02 -25.03
CA ALA A 167 -28.48 -22.93 -23.57
C ALA A 167 -28.89 -21.54 -23.08
N PRO A 168 -29.62 -21.42 -21.97
CA PRO A 168 -30.03 -20.13 -21.44
C PRO A 168 -28.82 -19.38 -20.88
N ARG A 169 -28.87 -18.05 -20.96
CA ARG A 169 -27.98 -17.19 -20.19
C ARG A 169 -28.32 -17.30 -18.70
N LEU A 170 -27.31 -17.52 -17.87
CA LEU A 170 -27.42 -17.66 -16.43
C LEU A 170 -27.08 -16.33 -15.74
N HIS A 171 -28.02 -15.79 -14.98
CA HIS A 171 -27.80 -14.68 -14.07
C HIS A 171 -27.95 -15.16 -12.63
N VAL A 172 -27.01 -14.81 -11.76
CA VAL A 172 -27.11 -15.10 -10.33
C VAL A 172 -27.06 -13.80 -9.55
N VAL A 173 -28.14 -13.51 -8.84
CA VAL A 173 -28.31 -12.30 -8.04
C VAL A 173 -28.00 -12.64 -6.59
N THR A 174 -26.92 -12.07 -6.07
CA THR A 174 -26.53 -12.15 -4.66
C THR A 174 -26.80 -10.85 -3.93
N ARG A 175 -26.77 -10.88 -2.59
CA ARG A 175 -27.08 -9.75 -1.72
C ARG A 175 -25.89 -9.44 -0.83
N ASN A 176 -25.22 -8.31 -1.09
CA ASN A 176 -24.01 -7.85 -0.43
C ASN A 176 -22.93 -8.94 -0.29
N ALA A 177 -22.80 -9.87 -1.23
CA ALA A 177 -21.88 -11.00 -1.13
C ALA A 177 -20.40 -10.59 -1.12
N GLN A 178 -20.09 -9.36 -1.53
CA GLN A 178 -18.72 -8.86 -1.63
C GLN A 178 -18.61 -7.35 -1.35
N THR A 179 -17.40 -6.93 -1.00
CA THR A 179 -17.05 -5.52 -0.82
C THR A 179 -16.83 -4.86 -2.18
N VAL A 180 -17.68 -3.88 -2.51
CA VAL A 180 -17.62 -3.03 -3.70
C VAL A 180 -17.18 -1.62 -3.29
N LEU A 181 -17.81 -1.10 -2.23
CA LEU A 181 -17.46 0.17 -1.60
C LEU A 181 -16.76 -0.07 -0.26
N ALA A 182 -15.92 0.88 0.18
CA ALA A 182 -15.18 0.78 1.43
C ALA A 182 -16.06 0.64 2.68
N ALA A 183 -17.32 1.10 2.62
CA ALA A 183 -18.29 1.02 3.70
C ALA A 183 -19.11 -0.28 3.71
N ASP A 184 -18.95 -1.15 2.71
CA ASP A 184 -19.74 -2.38 2.60
C ASP A 184 -19.44 -3.35 3.74
N SER A 185 -20.49 -3.99 4.24
CA SER A 185 -20.40 -5.12 5.14
C SER A 185 -20.81 -6.39 4.39
N PRO A 186 -19.87 -7.26 3.96
CA PRO A 186 -20.20 -8.38 3.11
C PRO A 186 -21.00 -9.48 3.84
N ASN A 187 -21.98 -10.05 3.16
CA ASN A 187 -22.72 -11.25 3.52
C ASN A 187 -21.85 -12.48 3.25
N LEU A 188 -21.26 -13.04 4.30
CA LEU A 188 -20.33 -14.16 4.21
C LEU A 188 -20.99 -15.48 3.76
N GLU A 189 -22.30 -15.61 3.88
CA GLU A 189 -23.04 -16.81 3.42
C GLU A 189 -23.00 -16.91 1.89
N GLN A 190 -23.01 -15.77 1.21
CA GLN A 190 -23.04 -15.72 -0.25
C GLN A 190 -21.68 -15.42 -0.87
N ALA A 191 -20.68 -15.02 -0.08
CA ALA A 191 -19.34 -14.67 -0.56
C ALA A 191 -18.67 -15.78 -1.37
N GLY A 192 -18.90 -17.05 -1.01
CA GLY A 192 -18.36 -18.21 -1.73
C GLY A 192 -18.95 -18.43 -3.13
N LEU A 193 -20.13 -17.87 -3.41
CA LEU A 193 -20.81 -18.05 -4.71
C LEU A 193 -20.04 -17.39 -5.84
N ARG A 194 -19.37 -16.27 -5.59
CA ARG A 194 -18.53 -15.57 -6.58
C ARG A 194 -17.50 -16.50 -7.22
N GLY A 195 -16.80 -17.28 -6.40
CA GLY A 195 -15.79 -18.24 -6.88
C GLY A 195 -16.41 -19.34 -7.73
N LEU A 196 -17.56 -19.88 -7.30
CA LEU A 196 -18.30 -20.90 -8.05
C LEU A 196 -18.78 -20.36 -9.40
N LEU A 197 -19.32 -19.14 -9.47
CA LEU A 197 -19.82 -18.54 -10.70
C LEU A 197 -18.72 -18.35 -11.75
N ARG A 198 -17.51 -17.97 -11.32
CA ARG A 198 -16.33 -17.92 -12.22
C ARG A 198 -15.97 -19.29 -12.77
N VAL A 199 -16.08 -20.35 -11.95
CA VAL A 199 -15.86 -21.73 -12.41
C VAL A 199 -16.93 -22.15 -13.40
N VAL A 200 -18.21 -21.87 -13.12
CA VAL A 200 -19.31 -22.18 -14.05
C VAL A 200 -19.12 -21.45 -15.39
N GLY A 201 -18.76 -20.17 -15.39
CA GLY A 201 -18.48 -19.42 -16.61
C GLY A 201 -17.30 -19.96 -17.42
N ALA A 202 -16.27 -20.51 -16.74
CA ALA A 202 -15.11 -21.13 -17.40
C ALA A 202 -15.41 -22.54 -17.95
N GLU A 203 -16.18 -23.36 -17.22
CA GLU A 203 -16.53 -24.73 -17.62
C GLU A 203 -17.67 -24.76 -18.65
N HIS A 204 -18.62 -23.85 -18.54
CA HIS A 204 -19.82 -23.76 -19.37
C HIS A 204 -19.99 -22.35 -19.97
N PRO A 205 -19.09 -21.91 -20.87
CA PRO A 205 -19.09 -20.53 -21.39
C PRO A 205 -20.35 -20.16 -22.18
N HIS A 206 -21.07 -21.14 -22.73
CA HIS A 206 -22.35 -20.95 -23.42
C HIS A 206 -23.48 -20.49 -22.50
N LEU A 207 -23.33 -20.62 -21.17
CA LEU A 207 -24.30 -20.10 -20.21
C LEU A 207 -24.13 -18.59 -19.97
N HIS A 208 -23.08 -17.95 -20.50
CA HIS A 208 -22.82 -16.51 -20.31
C HIS A 208 -23.06 -16.05 -18.87
N THR A 209 -22.49 -16.78 -17.91
CA THR A 209 -22.81 -16.64 -16.48
C THR A 209 -22.47 -15.24 -16.00
N THR A 210 -23.49 -14.50 -15.53
CA THR A 210 -23.34 -13.15 -14.99
C THR A 210 -23.69 -13.14 -13.51
N HIS A 211 -22.78 -12.61 -12.69
CA HIS A 211 -22.96 -12.34 -11.27
C HIS A 211 -23.42 -10.88 -11.07
N ILE A 212 -24.54 -10.71 -10.38
CA ILE A 212 -25.11 -9.40 -10.02
C ILE A 212 -25.22 -9.32 -8.50
N ASP A 213 -24.36 -8.55 -7.84
CA ASP A 213 -24.41 -8.37 -6.39
C ASP A 213 -25.13 -7.09 -6.00
N VAL A 214 -26.23 -7.17 -5.25
CA VAL A 214 -27.07 -6.00 -4.92
C VAL A 214 -27.02 -5.70 -3.43
N ASP A 215 -27.25 -4.44 -3.05
CA ASP A 215 -27.50 -4.07 -1.66
C ASP A 215 -28.99 -4.01 -1.33
N GLU A 216 -29.33 -3.70 -0.07
CA GLU A 216 -30.72 -3.54 0.39
C GLU A 216 -31.42 -2.29 -0.17
N HIS A 217 -30.67 -1.34 -0.71
CA HIS A 217 -31.18 -0.07 -1.22
C HIS A 217 -31.46 -0.13 -2.74
N THR A 218 -30.93 -1.14 -3.42
CA THR A 218 -31.07 -1.31 -4.87
C THR A 218 -32.52 -1.64 -5.23
N GLN A 219 -33.13 -0.81 -6.09
CA GLN A 219 -34.48 -1.06 -6.58
C GLN A 219 -34.50 -2.15 -7.64
N ALA A 220 -35.54 -2.98 -7.63
CA ALA A 220 -35.71 -4.09 -8.57
C ALA A 220 -35.73 -3.64 -10.04
N GLU A 221 -36.16 -2.41 -10.32
CA GLU A 221 -36.15 -1.82 -11.67
C GLU A 221 -34.75 -1.70 -12.25
N HIS A 222 -33.74 -1.36 -11.44
CA HIS A 222 -32.36 -1.26 -11.90
C HIS A 222 -31.79 -2.62 -12.29
N ILE A 223 -32.12 -3.66 -11.52
CA ILE A 223 -31.76 -5.04 -11.82
C ILE A 223 -32.44 -5.49 -13.12
N ALA A 224 -33.75 -5.23 -13.27
CA ALA A 224 -34.49 -5.57 -14.49
C ALA A 224 -33.89 -4.89 -15.73
N ARG A 225 -33.55 -3.60 -15.62
CA ARG A 225 -32.86 -2.87 -16.70
C ARG A 225 -31.53 -3.50 -17.05
N GLN A 226 -30.72 -3.91 -16.06
CA GLN A 226 -29.47 -4.60 -16.34
C GLN A 226 -29.68 -5.90 -17.10
N LEU A 227 -30.60 -6.74 -16.63
CA LEU A 227 -30.93 -8.01 -17.26
C LEU A 227 -31.35 -7.82 -18.73
N LEU A 228 -32.13 -6.79 -19.02
CA LEU A 228 -32.62 -6.48 -20.37
C LEU A 228 -31.61 -5.73 -21.26
N SER A 229 -30.53 -5.18 -20.68
CA SER A 229 -29.57 -4.34 -21.42
C SER A 229 -28.66 -5.09 -22.40
N GLY A 230 -28.56 -6.41 -22.28
CA GLY A 230 -27.60 -7.19 -23.07
C GLY A 230 -26.13 -6.91 -22.70
N SER A 231 -25.86 -6.31 -21.54
CA SER A 231 -24.49 -6.08 -21.05
C SER A 231 -23.65 -7.37 -21.09
N GLU A 232 -22.42 -7.27 -21.59
CA GLU A 232 -21.45 -8.38 -21.68
C GLU A 232 -20.64 -8.57 -20.39
N GLU A 233 -20.93 -7.78 -19.35
CA GLU A 233 -20.26 -7.91 -18.05
C GLU A 233 -20.65 -9.23 -17.36
N ASP A 234 -19.65 -9.98 -16.91
CA ASP A 234 -19.80 -11.24 -16.19
C ASP A 234 -19.85 -11.04 -14.67
N GLU A 235 -19.33 -9.93 -14.15
CA GLU A 235 -19.33 -9.62 -12.73
C GLU A 235 -19.64 -8.14 -12.45
N THR A 236 -20.77 -7.92 -11.77
CA THR A 236 -21.35 -6.59 -11.56
C THR A 236 -21.93 -6.45 -10.15
N ALA A 237 -22.13 -5.21 -9.73
CA ALA A 237 -22.80 -4.91 -8.49
C ALA A 237 -23.65 -3.63 -8.58
N TRP A 238 -24.67 -3.53 -7.72
CA TRP A 238 -25.43 -2.33 -7.48
C TRP A 238 -25.25 -1.87 -6.03
N ARG A 239 -24.97 -0.58 -5.86
CA ARG A 239 -24.89 0.08 -4.55
C ARG A 239 -25.63 1.40 -4.62
N ASN A 240 -26.66 1.59 -3.80
CA ASN A 240 -27.50 2.80 -3.82
C ASN A 240 -27.96 3.20 -5.25
N ASP A 241 -28.44 2.23 -6.03
CA ASP A 241 -28.83 2.43 -7.44
C ASP A 241 -27.72 2.91 -8.39
N GLU A 242 -26.45 2.78 -8.00
CA GLU A 242 -25.29 2.98 -8.87
C GLU A 242 -24.74 1.64 -9.35
N TRP A 243 -24.49 1.53 -10.66
CA TRP A 243 -23.99 0.30 -11.27
C TRP A 243 -22.46 0.28 -11.28
N HIS A 244 -21.90 -0.83 -10.81
CA HIS A 244 -20.47 -1.08 -10.77
C HIS A 244 -20.11 -2.34 -11.55
N THR A 245 -18.98 -2.30 -12.27
CA THR A 245 -18.42 -3.44 -12.99
C THR A 245 -17.06 -3.82 -12.42
N ALA A 246 -16.79 -5.11 -12.25
CA ALA A 246 -15.52 -5.60 -11.73
C ALA A 246 -14.44 -5.61 -12.84
N ARG A 247 -13.22 -5.19 -12.52
CA ARG A 247 -12.05 -5.26 -13.40
C ARG A 247 -10.86 -5.82 -12.66
N LEU A 248 -10.19 -6.80 -13.27
CA LEU A 248 -8.91 -7.28 -12.77
C LEU A 248 -7.82 -6.32 -13.25
N SER A 249 -7.12 -5.67 -12.31
CA SER A 249 -6.06 -4.71 -12.59
C SER A 249 -4.75 -5.11 -11.89
N PRO A 250 -3.58 -4.75 -12.45
CA PRO A 250 -2.33 -4.72 -11.69
C PRO A 250 -2.44 -3.75 -10.51
N ALA A 251 -2.11 -4.24 -9.31
CA ALA A 251 -2.24 -3.49 -8.07
C ALA A 251 -0.92 -3.58 -7.26
N PRO A 252 0.13 -2.83 -7.66
CA PRO A 252 1.34 -2.75 -6.86
C PRO A 252 1.04 -2.12 -5.50
N LEU A 253 1.78 -2.53 -4.46
CA LEU A 253 1.51 -2.05 -3.10
C LEU A 253 1.61 -0.52 -3.02
N LEU A 254 0.51 0.10 -2.62
CA LEU A 254 0.40 1.53 -2.46
C LEU A 254 0.82 1.96 -1.03
N PRO A 255 1.24 3.22 -0.84
CA PRO A 255 1.60 3.76 0.48
C PRO A 255 0.50 3.60 1.53
N GLU A 256 -0.76 3.73 1.13
CA GLU A 256 -1.96 3.56 1.95
C GLU A 256 -2.21 2.11 2.40
N GLU A 257 -1.64 1.13 1.71
CA GLU A 257 -1.75 -0.30 2.05
C GLU A 257 -0.71 -0.73 3.09
N ARG A 258 0.12 0.21 3.56
CA ARG A 258 1.10 -0.04 4.61
C ARG A 258 0.41 -0.35 5.93
N LYS A 259 1.08 -1.18 6.73
CA LYS A 259 0.66 -1.44 8.10
C LYS A 259 0.80 -0.16 8.92
N THR A 260 -0.32 0.32 9.43
CA THR A 260 -0.35 1.41 10.41
C THR A 260 -0.45 0.82 11.82
N THR A 261 0.24 1.42 12.77
CA THR A 261 0.14 1.07 14.18
C THR A 261 0.11 2.32 15.04
N VAL A 262 -0.47 2.21 16.23
CA VAL A 262 -0.43 3.25 17.27
C VAL A 262 0.58 2.81 18.32
N VAL A 263 1.55 3.65 18.62
CA VAL A 263 2.59 3.38 19.60
C VAL A 263 2.62 4.45 20.68
N ASN A 264 3.01 4.07 21.90
CA ASN A 264 3.32 5.05 22.93
C ASN A 264 4.77 5.53 22.75
N HIS A 265 4.92 6.80 22.36
CA HIS A 265 6.23 7.45 22.14
C HIS A 265 7.16 7.44 23.37
N GLU A 266 6.63 7.28 24.59
CA GLU A 266 7.43 7.20 25.82
C GLU A 266 8.15 5.85 25.99
N SER A 267 7.69 4.79 25.34
CA SER A 267 8.20 3.43 25.54
C SER A 267 8.58 2.68 24.27
N ALA A 268 7.98 3.04 23.14
CA ALA A 268 8.20 2.41 21.84
C ALA A 268 9.18 3.22 20.97
N GLY A 269 9.88 2.51 20.08
CA GLY A 269 10.70 3.14 19.04
C GLY A 269 9.81 3.77 17.98
N MET A 270 9.96 5.08 17.77
CA MET A 270 9.34 5.84 16.69
C MET A 270 10.35 6.84 16.14
N ARG A 271 10.49 6.91 14.82
CA ARG A 271 11.39 7.86 14.14
C ARG A 271 10.69 8.62 13.03
N LEU A 272 11.19 9.82 12.72
CA LEU A 272 10.78 10.60 11.57
C LEU A 272 11.68 10.24 10.38
N GLN A 273 11.08 9.86 9.26
CA GLN A 273 11.77 9.56 8.02
C GLN A 273 11.09 10.25 6.84
N ILE A 274 11.77 10.28 5.69
CA ILE A 274 11.19 10.71 4.42
C ILE A 274 11.13 9.54 3.45
N ARG A 275 9.92 9.25 2.97
CA ARG A 275 9.70 8.13 2.04
C ARG A 275 10.22 8.44 0.63
N THR A 276 9.98 9.65 0.14
CA THR A 276 10.42 10.09 -1.20
C THR A 276 11.19 11.40 -1.08
N PRO A 277 12.54 11.36 -1.02
CA PRO A 277 13.36 12.57 -1.01
C PRO A 277 13.00 13.51 -2.16
N GLY A 278 12.77 14.79 -1.86
CA GLY A 278 12.27 15.80 -2.78
C GLY A 278 10.78 16.16 -2.57
N ASP A 279 10.00 15.28 -1.95
CA ASP A 279 8.60 15.53 -1.59
C ASP A 279 8.42 15.53 -0.06
N LEU A 280 8.34 16.74 0.51
CA LEU A 280 8.15 16.96 1.94
C LEU A 280 6.84 16.39 2.49
N GLN A 281 5.82 16.20 1.65
CA GLN A 281 4.55 15.59 2.08
C GLN A 281 4.70 14.10 2.41
N THR A 282 5.84 13.50 2.04
CA THR A 282 6.17 12.10 2.35
C THR A 282 6.99 11.94 3.63
N MET A 283 7.15 13.00 4.42
CA MET A 283 7.67 12.87 5.78
C MET A 283 6.66 12.15 6.67
N GLU A 284 7.11 11.10 7.34
CA GLU A 284 6.25 10.18 8.08
C GLU A 284 6.93 9.67 9.36
N PHE A 285 6.13 9.41 10.39
CA PHE A 285 6.58 8.68 11.57
C PHE A 285 6.52 7.18 11.31
N VAL A 286 7.60 6.47 11.64
CA VAL A 286 7.71 5.02 11.51
C VAL A 286 8.10 4.41 12.84
N ALA A 287 7.30 3.44 13.27
CA ALA A 287 7.58 2.61 14.43
C ALA A 287 8.73 1.65 14.11
N PHE A 288 9.59 1.40 15.09
CA PHE A 288 10.69 0.44 14.98
C PHE A 288 10.88 -0.31 16.30
N ASP A 289 11.42 -1.52 16.19
CA ASP A 289 11.76 -2.32 17.36
C ASP A 289 13.02 -1.77 18.02
N ARG A 290 12.91 -1.48 19.33
CA ARG A 290 14.07 -1.09 20.14
C ARG A 290 15.02 -2.27 20.26
N VAL A 291 16.30 -2.02 20.04
CA VAL A 291 17.36 -3.03 20.16
C VAL A 291 18.13 -2.81 21.45
N THR A 292 18.51 -3.91 22.12
CA THR A 292 19.40 -3.81 23.29
C THR A 292 20.79 -3.38 22.82
N PRO A 293 21.42 -2.37 23.45
CA PRO A 293 22.74 -1.89 23.03
C PRO A 293 23.80 -3.00 23.15
N GLY A 294 24.64 -3.11 22.12
CA GLY A 294 25.76 -4.04 22.06
C GLY A 294 27.00 -3.54 22.83
N PRO A 295 28.10 -4.30 22.82
CA PRO A 295 29.34 -3.86 23.48
C PRO A 295 29.83 -2.51 22.93
N GLY A 296 30.14 -1.58 23.83
CA GLY A 296 30.54 -0.22 23.43
C GLY A 296 29.40 0.75 23.09
N GLU A 297 28.14 0.30 23.17
CA GLU A 297 26.97 1.13 22.82
C GLU A 297 26.14 1.52 24.06
N ILE A 298 25.35 2.57 23.91
CA ILE A 298 24.30 2.97 24.84
C ILE A 298 23.00 3.23 24.09
N GLU A 299 21.87 3.03 24.76
CA GLU A 299 20.57 3.49 24.30
C GLU A 299 20.20 4.77 25.06
N VAL A 300 19.74 5.78 24.33
CA VAL A 300 19.33 7.08 24.87
C VAL A 300 17.88 7.34 24.49
N ALA A 301 17.04 7.65 25.49
CA ALA A 301 15.73 8.25 25.28
C ALA A 301 15.93 9.72 24.91
N VAL A 302 15.64 10.06 23.65
CA VAL A 302 15.92 11.38 23.08
C VAL A 302 14.80 12.34 23.48
N THR A 303 15.19 13.49 24.02
CA THR A 303 14.27 14.58 24.38
C THR A 303 14.38 15.75 23.41
N ALA A 304 15.55 15.95 22.79
CA ALA A 304 15.78 16.95 21.76
C ALA A 304 16.80 16.49 20.72
N SER A 305 16.62 16.93 19.48
CA SER A 305 17.57 16.77 18.38
C SER A 305 17.57 18.04 17.54
N SER A 306 18.68 18.38 16.88
CA SER A 306 18.75 19.57 16.05
C SER A 306 18.35 19.31 14.60
N ILE A 307 18.12 20.41 13.86
CA ILE A 307 17.93 20.40 12.41
C ILE A 307 19.13 21.09 11.77
N ASN A 308 19.96 20.33 11.07
CA ASN A 308 21.12 20.84 10.35
C ASN A 308 20.80 21.04 8.87
N PHE A 309 21.62 21.83 8.18
CA PHE A 309 21.49 21.98 6.73
C PHE A 309 21.73 20.65 5.97
N ALA A 310 22.49 19.73 6.58
CA ALA A 310 22.62 18.36 6.10
C ALA A 310 21.27 17.64 6.00
N ASP A 311 20.41 17.75 7.03
CA ASP A 311 19.09 17.11 7.05
C ASP A 311 18.18 17.67 5.95
N VAL A 312 18.26 18.99 5.67
CA VAL A 312 17.60 19.62 4.51
C VAL A 312 18.14 19.02 3.20
N LEU A 313 19.46 18.88 3.12
CA LEU A 313 20.21 18.09 2.13
C LEU A 313 19.52 16.78 1.76
N VAL A 314 19.40 15.97 2.81
CA VAL A 314 18.88 14.61 2.77
C VAL A 314 17.43 14.61 2.30
N THR A 315 16.63 15.49 2.90
CA THR A 315 15.21 15.61 2.64
C THR A 315 14.91 15.97 1.17
N PHE A 316 15.76 16.77 0.52
CA PHE A 316 15.60 17.11 -0.90
C PHE A 316 16.29 16.14 -1.87
N GLY A 317 16.91 15.05 -1.39
CA GLY A 317 17.64 14.12 -2.24
C GLY A 317 18.92 14.72 -2.84
N ARG A 318 19.50 15.74 -2.18
CA ARG A 318 20.66 16.51 -2.67
C ARG A 318 21.90 16.32 -1.80
N TYR A 319 21.85 15.39 -0.86
CA TYR A 319 22.98 15.08 0.00
C TYR A 319 23.97 14.18 -0.75
N ASN A 320 25.21 14.64 -0.87
CA ASN A 320 26.28 13.87 -1.52
C ASN A 320 27.05 13.09 -0.46
N SER A 321 26.73 11.80 -0.30
CA SER A 321 27.52 10.90 0.54
C SER A 321 28.62 10.20 -0.27
N PRO A 322 29.85 10.02 0.25
CA PRO A 322 30.92 9.30 -0.44
C PRO A 322 30.57 7.87 -0.82
N ASP A 323 29.72 7.21 -0.03
CA ASP A 323 29.25 5.84 -0.27
C ASP A 323 27.97 5.77 -1.14
N GLY A 324 27.47 6.92 -1.59
CA GLY A 324 26.24 7.04 -2.37
C GLY A 324 24.96 6.71 -1.59
N ARG A 325 25.03 6.48 -0.28
CA ARG A 325 23.86 6.20 0.56
C ARG A 325 23.35 7.48 1.18
N MET A 326 22.03 7.65 1.16
CA MET A 326 21.39 8.74 1.89
C MET A 326 21.41 8.39 3.38
N PRO A 327 21.94 9.27 4.25
CA PRO A 327 21.91 9.05 5.69
C PRO A 327 20.48 9.21 6.22
N GLU A 328 20.24 8.65 7.41
CA GLU A 328 19.00 8.86 8.13
C GLU A 328 18.93 10.30 8.69
N LEU A 329 17.71 10.78 8.97
CA LEU A 329 17.48 12.16 9.40
C LEU A 329 17.86 12.39 10.87
N GLY A 330 18.59 13.48 11.13
CA GLY A 330 19.08 13.85 12.43
C GLY A 330 20.48 13.29 12.70
N THR A 331 21.41 14.19 13.03
CA THR A 331 22.82 13.85 13.30
C THR A 331 23.18 13.85 14.78
N ASP A 332 22.47 14.66 15.58
CA ASP A 332 22.76 14.84 17.02
C ASP A 332 21.51 14.69 17.88
N PHE A 333 21.72 14.46 19.17
CA PHE A 333 20.66 14.29 20.14
C PHE A 333 21.09 14.81 21.51
N ALA A 334 20.09 15.05 22.36
CA ALA A 334 20.21 15.18 23.79
C ALA A 334 19.10 14.36 24.45
N GLY A 335 19.40 13.74 25.59
CA GLY A 335 18.45 12.87 26.26
C GLY A 335 19.03 12.15 27.46
N VAL A 336 18.38 11.07 27.85
CA VAL A 336 18.72 10.28 29.05
C VAL A 336 19.08 8.86 28.66
N VAL A 337 20.19 8.34 29.19
CA VAL A 337 20.61 6.95 28.97
C VAL A 337 19.59 5.98 29.58
N THR A 338 19.02 5.10 28.77
CA THR A 338 18.04 4.08 29.19
C THR A 338 18.62 2.68 29.32
N ALA A 339 19.65 2.37 28.53
CA ALA A 339 20.37 1.11 28.61
C ALA A 339 21.85 1.31 28.26
N VAL A 340 22.70 0.47 28.82
CA VAL A 340 24.15 0.49 28.62
C VAL A 340 24.58 -0.90 28.19
N GLY A 341 25.32 -0.97 27.09
CA GLY A 341 25.85 -2.22 26.57
C GLY A 341 26.97 -2.82 27.42
N PRO A 342 27.35 -4.08 27.17
CA PRO A 342 28.46 -4.72 27.85
C PRO A 342 29.76 -3.91 27.79
N ASP A 343 30.53 -3.95 28.89
CA ASP A 343 31.87 -3.35 29.04
C ASP A 343 31.97 -1.83 28.90
N VAL A 344 30.84 -1.11 28.79
CA VAL A 344 30.82 0.36 28.86
C VAL A 344 30.88 0.81 30.31
N THR A 345 31.97 1.48 30.68
CA THR A 345 32.18 2.01 32.05
C THR A 345 32.07 3.54 32.13
N THR A 346 31.96 4.22 31.00
CA THR A 346 31.96 5.69 30.89
C THR A 346 30.59 6.32 31.13
N HIS A 347 29.52 5.55 30.99
CA HIS A 347 28.13 5.99 31.13
C HIS A 347 27.33 5.02 32.01
N LYS A 348 26.27 5.51 32.63
CA LYS A 348 25.28 4.72 33.39
C LYS A 348 23.86 5.12 33.02
N VAL A 349 22.92 4.20 33.25
CA VAL A 349 21.49 4.49 33.10
C VAL A 349 21.09 5.68 33.98
N GLY A 350 20.34 6.60 33.41
CA GLY A 350 19.91 7.86 34.03
C GLY A 350 20.85 9.04 33.79
N ASP A 351 22.00 8.85 33.15
CA ASP A 351 22.85 9.98 32.76
C ASP A 351 22.17 10.85 31.71
N HIS A 352 22.25 12.17 31.90
CA HIS A 352 21.84 13.16 30.91
C HIS A 352 23.00 13.39 29.94
N VAL A 353 22.81 13.01 28.67
CA VAL A 353 23.86 12.99 27.66
C VAL A 353 23.44 13.71 26.39
N GLY A 354 24.42 14.37 25.77
CA GLY A 354 24.32 14.91 24.41
C GLY A 354 25.34 14.20 23.53
N GLY A 355 25.02 14.00 22.26
CA GLY A 355 25.87 13.22 21.38
C GLY A 355 25.47 13.25 19.92
N MET A 356 26.19 12.44 19.13
CA MET A 356 25.98 12.30 17.70
C MET A 356 25.77 10.82 17.35
N SER A 357 24.93 10.55 16.34
CA SER A 357 24.75 9.21 15.81
C SER A 357 24.50 9.25 14.30
N PRO A 358 25.07 8.32 13.52
CA PRO A 358 24.74 8.19 12.10
C PRO A 358 23.38 7.50 11.85
N HIS A 359 22.72 7.02 12.90
CA HIS A 359 21.51 6.17 12.82
C HIS A 359 20.19 6.93 13.02
N GLY A 360 20.15 8.20 12.60
CA GLY A 360 18.93 9.00 12.57
C GLY A 360 18.45 9.42 13.96
N CYS A 361 18.80 10.64 14.38
CA CYS A 361 18.50 11.14 15.72
C CYS A 361 17.10 11.73 15.89
N TRP A 362 16.31 11.87 14.81
CA TRP A 362 14.91 12.30 14.91
C TRP A 362 14.01 11.12 15.31
N ALA A 363 14.29 10.54 16.47
CA ALA A 363 13.66 9.34 17.00
C ALA A 363 13.40 9.47 18.51
N THR A 364 12.50 8.65 19.05
CA THR A 364 12.23 8.58 20.50
C THR A 364 13.37 7.90 21.27
N PHE A 365 14.05 6.94 20.63
CA PHE A 365 15.21 6.25 21.19
C PHE A 365 16.31 6.14 20.13
N VAL A 366 17.56 6.31 20.54
CA VAL A 366 18.74 6.15 19.67
C VAL A 366 19.72 5.22 20.37
N THR A 367 20.19 4.20 19.63
CA THR A 367 21.37 3.42 20.02
C THR A 367 22.59 4.04 19.35
N CYS A 368 23.65 4.31 20.12
CA CYS A 368 24.85 4.97 19.62
C CYS A 368 26.11 4.45 20.32
N ASP A 369 27.27 4.68 19.69
CA ASP A 369 28.58 4.45 20.30
C ASP A 369 28.74 5.33 21.56
N ALA A 370 29.11 4.71 22.68
CA ALA A 370 29.34 5.38 23.95
C ALA A 370 30.37 6.52 23.85
N ASN A 371 31.30 6.47 22.91
CA ASN A 371 32.32 7.50 22.67
C ASN A 371 31.77 8.73 21.93
N LEU A 372 30.58 8.63 21.32
CA LEU A 372 29.92 9.74 20.63
C LEU A 372 28.88 10.45 21.52
N ALA A 373 28.79 10.05 22.80
CA ALA A 373 27.94 10.70 23.79
C ALA A 373 28.78 11.21 24.97
N THR A 374 28.41 12.37 25.51
CA THR A 374 29.05 12.97 26.68
C THR A 374 28.00 13.52 27.65
N PRO A 375 28.25 13.51 28.96
CA PRO A 375 27.36 14.15 29.92
C PRO A 375 27.12 15.63 29.59
N ILE A 376 25.86 16.07 29.69
CA ILE A 376 25.47 17.46 29.49
C ILE A 376 25.91 18.28 30.71
N PRO A 377 26.65 19.39 30.54
CA PRO A 377 27.02 20.27 31.63
C PRO A 377 25.81 20.81 32.40
N GLN A 378 25.96 20.94 33.72
CA GLN A 378 24.91 21.52 34.57
C GLN A 378 24.56 22.93 34.10
N GLY A 379 23.27 23.17 33.84
CA GLY A 379 22.75 24.47 33.42
C GLY A 379 22.40 24.57 31.93
N LEU A 380 22.77 23.58 31.11
CA LEU A 380 22.24 23.46 29.75
C LEU A 380 20.97 22.61 29.75
N THR A 381 19.94 23.09 29.05
CA THR A 381 18.77 22.26 28.72
C THR A 381 19.08 21.31 27.57
N ASP A 382 18.32 20.23 27.44
CA ASP A 382 18.50 19.28 26.33
C ASP A 382 18.39 19.96 24.95
N ALA A 383 17.47 20.91 24.80
CA ALA A 383 17.33 21.70 23.56
C ALA A 383 18.59 22.55 23.27
N GLN A 384 19.20 23.14 24.30
CA GLN A 384 20.45 23.89 24.15
C GLN A 384 21.62 22.94 23.83
N ALA A 385 21.69 21.78 24.50
CA ALA A 385 22.72 20.78 24.24
C ALA A 385 22.66 20.26 22.80
N ALA A 386 21.47 19.89 22.32
CA ALA A 386 21.26 19.46 20.94
C ALA A 386 21.67 20.54 19.93
N ALA A 387 21.24 21.80 20.13
CA ALA A 387 21.58 22.90 19.22
C ALA A 387 23.08 23.23 19.16
N VAL A 388 23.82 23.01 20.26
CA VAL A 388 25.25 23.28 20.33
C VAL A 388 26.07 22.18 19.65
N THR A 389 25.63 20.92 19.74
CA THR A 389 26.43 19.72 19.45
C THR A 389 27.11 19.74 18.08
N THR A 390 26.40 19.55 16.97
CA THR A 390 27.03 19.42 15.64
C THR A 390 27.74 20.71 15.21
N ALA A 391 27.11 21.87 15.45
CA ALA A 391 27.63 23.16 15.02
C ALA A 391 28.96 23.50 15.71
N HIS A 392 29.03 23.35 17.03
CA HIS A 392 30.25 23.67 17.78
C HIS A 392 31.31 22.60 17.63
N ALA A 393 30.96 21.31 17.55
CA ALA A 393 31.94 20.26 17.25
C ALA A 393 32.64 20.53 15.91
N THR A 394 31.87 20.88 14.87
CA THR A 394 32.41 21.22 13.55
C THR A 394 33.33 22.45 13.61
N ALA A 395 32.88 23.53 14.24
CA ALA A 395 33.63 24.77 14.32
C ALA A 395 34.90 24.63 15.19
N TRP A 396 34.81 23.91 16.31
CA TRP A 396 35.94 23.64 17.20
C TRP A 396 36.99 22.78 16.50
N TYR A 397 36.59 21.65 15.92
CA TYR A 397 37.53 20.78 15.22
C TYR A 397 38.24 21.52 14.07
N GLY A 398 37.49 22.29 13.27
CA GLY A 398 38.06 23.05 12.16
C GLY A 398 39.01 24.18 12.60
N LEU A 399 38.58 25.03 13.53
CA LEU A 399 39.35 26.23 13.91
C LEU A 399 40.41 25.95 14.98
N HIS A 400 40.08 25.15 15.99
CA HIS A 400 40.98 24.88 17.11
C HIS A 400 41.91 23.69 16.82
N ASP A 401 41.40 22.53 16.42
CA ASP A 401 42.22 21.32 16.33
C ASP A 401 43.04 21.26 15.03
N LEU A 402 42.40 21.56 13.90
CA LEU A 402 43.04 21.55 12.58
C LEU A 402 43.82 22.84 12.33
N ALA A 403 43.13 23.99 12.30
CA ALA A 403 43.74 25.27 11.94
C ALA A 403 44.59 25.88 13.07
N ARG A 404 44.30 25.54 14.34
CA ARG A 404 45.04 26.02 15.53
C ARG A 404 45.19 27.54 15.57
N ILE A 405 44.08 28.24 15.34
CA ILE A 405 44.03 29.71 15.32
C ILE A 405 44.51 30.32 16.65
N LYS A 406 45.10 31.51 16.57
CA LYS A 406 45.64 32.27 17.70
C LYS A 406 45.19 33.72 17.66
N ALA A 407 45.43 34.42 18.77
CA ALA A 407 45.15 35.84 18.86
C ALA A 407 45.87 36.63 17.75
N GLY A 408 45.14 37.49 17.05
CA GLY A 408 45.63 38.27 15.92
C GLY A 408 45.55 37.59 14.55
N ASP A 409 45.23 36.30 14.47
CA ASP A 409 44.96 35.65 13.18
C ASP A 409 43.68 36.21 12.54
N LYS A 410 43.63 36.24 11.21
CA LYS A 410 42.45 36.70 10.46
C LYS A 410 41.64 35.50 9.98
N VAL A 411 40.37 35.43 10.36
CA VAL A 411 39.48 34.30 10.04
C VAL A 411 38.30 34.79 9.20
N LEU A 412 38.12 34.19 8.02
CA LEU A 412 36.95 34.41 7.17
C LEU A 412 35.90 33.32 7.44
N ILE A 413 34.71 33.72 7.86
CA ILE A 413 33.58 32.84 8.18
C ILE A 413 32.45 33.08 7.18
N HIS A 414 32.22 32.10 6.32
CA HIS A 414 31.07 32.13 5.43
C HIS A 414 29.77 31.80 6.16
N SER A 415 28.65 32.36 5.66
CA SER A 415 27.31 32.18 6.24
C SER A 415 27.28 32.40 7.76
N GLY A 416 27.81 33.54 8.22
CA GLY A 416 28.03 33.83 9.64
C GLY A 416 26.78 33.74 10.52
N THR A 417 25.58 33.91 9.97
CA THR A 417 24.31 33.78 10.69
C THR A 417 23.76 32.37 10.81
N GLY A 418 24.37 31.38 10.15
CA GLY A 418 24.01 29.97 10.32
C GLY A 418 24.57 29.38 11.62
N GLY A 419 24.08 28.21 12.04
CA GLY A 419 24.50 27.58 13.30
C GLY A 419 26.02 27.39 13.42
N VAL A 420 26.66 26.80 12.41
CA VAL A 420 28.13 26.64 12.36
C VAL A 420 28.83 28.00 12.32
N GLY A 421 28.28 28.97 11.58
CA GLY A 421 28.84 30.32 11.47
C GLY A 421 28.88 31.03 12.82
N GLN A 422 27.78 30.98 13.57
CA GLN A 422 27.69 31.54 14.91
C GLN A 422 28.65 30.86 15.89
N ALA A 423 28.74 29.52 15.85
CA ALA A 423 29.71 28.76 16.65
C ALA A 423 31.17 29.15 16.32
N ALA A 424 31.49 29.26 15.02
CA ALA A 424 32.80 29.68 14.55
C ALA A 424 33.15 31.11 15.00
N ILE A 425 32.20 32.04 14.95
CA ILE A 425 32.38 33.42 15.44
C ILE A 425 32.69 33.41 16.95
N ALA A 426 31.93 32.63 17.74
CA ALA A 426 32.15 32.52 19.18
C ALA A 426 33.55 31.97 19.51
N ILE A 427 33.98 30.91 18.83
CA ILE A 427 35.28 30.27 19.03
C ILE A 427 36.42 31.19 18.57
N ALA A 428 36.30 31.81 17.39
CA ALA A 428 37.30 32.75 16.88
C ALA A 428 37.45 33.97 17.79
N ARG A 429 36.34 34.49 18.33
CA ARG A 429 36.36 35.59 19.30
C ARG A 429 37.05 35.17 20.60
N ALA A 430 36.77 33.98 21.10
CA ALA A 430 37.42 33.44 22.31
C ALA A 430 38.93 33.25 22.11
N ALA A 431 39.38 32.91 20.89
CA ALA A 431 40.80 32.79 20.54
C ALA A 431 41.50 34.15 20.33
N GLY A 432 40.75 35.27 20.29
CA GLY A 432 41.29 36.60 20.02
C GLY A 432 41.61 36.87 18.54
N ALA A 433 40.99 36.14 17.62
CA ALA A 433 41.17 36.31 16.19
C ALA A 433 40.36 37.52 15.65
N GLU A 434 40.82 38.09 14.54
CA GLU A 434 40.11 39.13 13.78
C GLU A 434 39.14 38.45 12.79
N ILE A 435 37.84 38.73 12.94
CA ILE A 435 36.78 38.00 12.23
C ILE A 435 36.28 38.81 11.03
N TYR A 436 36.22 38.16 9.88
CA TYR A 436 35.53 38.62 8.67
C TYR A 436 34.39 37.65 8.40
N ALA A 437 33.17 38.12 8.20
CA ALA A 437 32.01 37.24 7.97
C ALA A 437 31.21 37.65 6.74
N THR A 438 30.59 36.68 6.08
CA THR A 438 29.65 36.91 4.96
C THR A 438 28.25 36.40 5.30
N ALA A 439 27.20 37.06 4.82
CA ALA A 439 25.81 36.62 4.96
C ALA A 439 25.05 36.77 3.64
N GLY A 440 24.00 35.95 3.45
CA GLY A 440 23.23 35.89 2.21
C GLY A 440 22.20 37.00 2.02
N SER A 441 21.88 37.78 3.06
CA SER A 441 20.92 38.90 2.97
C SER A 441 21.37 40.09 3.82
N PRO A 442 20.99 41.33 3.46
CA PRO A 442 21.36 42.54 4.22
C PRO A 442 20.81 42.54 5.65
N SER A 443 19.62 41.97 5.87
CA SER A 443 18.99 41.87 7.20
C SER A 443 19.71 40.89 8.13
N ALA A 444 20.51 39.96 7.59
CA ALA A 444 21.31 39.01 8.36
C ALA A 444 22.64 39.61 8.87
N GLY A 445 23.04 40.82 8.43
CA GLY A 445 24.33 41.42 8.80
C GLY A 445 24.37 42.14 10.16
N ASN A 446 23.25 42.24 10.88
CA ASN A 446 23.12 43.01 12.12
C ASN A 446 23.25 42.18 13.42
N CYS A 447 23.86 40.99 13.36
CA CYS A 447 24.08 40.12 14.51
C CYS A 447 25.42 40.37 15.22
#